data_AF-A0A645GYN3-F1
#
_entry.id   AF-A0A645GYN3-F1
#
_cell.length_a   1.000
_cell.length_b   1.000
_cell.length_c   1.000
_cell.angle_alpha   90.00
_cell.angle_beta   90.00
_cell.angle_gamma   90.00
#
_symmetry.space_group_name_H-M   'P 1'
#
loop_
_entity.id
_entity.type
_entity.pdbx_description
1 polymer ?
#
loop_
_entity_poly.entity_id
_entity_poly.type
_entity_poly.pdbx_seq_one_letter_code
_entity_poly.pdbx_strand_id
1 'polypeptide(L)' 'MDKLGQNIKTVAVTADGLVEALELDNANGRFLLAVQWHPEMMAEKYNVQQKIIDRFVDASRTNVKEKNRCICL' A
#
# COMPACT_ATOMS: atom_id res chain seq x y z
N MET A 1 -19.59 13.56 0.24
CA MET A 1 -18.15 13.64 -0.13
C MET A 1 -17.81 12.26 -0.65
N ASP A 2 -18.09 12.00 -1.94
CA ASP A 2 -18.29 10.62 -2.43
C ASP A 2 -17.35 10.29 -3.60
N LYS A 3 -16.21 11.01 -3.69
CA LYS A 3 -15.22 10.82 -4.75
C LYS A 3 -13.84 10.61 -4.14
N LEU A 4 -13.21 9.52 -4.54
CA LEU A 4 -11.80 9.26 -4.28
C LEU A 4 -10.93 10.24 -5.07
N GLY A 5 -9.70 10.45 -4.58
CA GLY A 5 -8.68 11.20 -5.33
C GLY A 5 -8.38 10.53 -6.67
N GLN A 6 -7.87 11.31 -7.63
CA GLN A 6 -7.48 10.77 -8.93
C GLN A 6 -6.41 9.69 -8.77
N ASN A 7 -6.55 8.60 -9.55
CA ASN A 7 -5.66 7.45 -9.54
C ASN A 7 -5.62 6.69 -8.19
N ILE A 8 -6.72 6.68 -7.45
CA ILE A 8 -6.87 5.86 -6.24
C ILE A 8 -7.99 4.85 -6.50
N LYS A 9 -7.71 3.59 -6.20
CA LYS A 9 -8.65 2.48 -6.37
C LYS A 9 -8.95 1.84 -5.03
N THR A 10 -10.22 1.53 -4.80
CA THR A 10 -10.66 0.74 -3.65
C THR A 10 -10.38 -0.74 -3.86
N VAL A 11 -9.76 -1.38 -2.86
CA VAL A 11 -9.38 -2.80 -2.91
C VAL A 11 -10.04 -3.66 -1.83
N ALA A 12 -10.56 -3.04 -0.76
CA ALA A 12 -11.40 -3.73 0.22
C ALA A 12 -12.58 -2.86 0.62
N VAL A 13 -13.76 -3.48 0.66
CA VAL A 13 -15.03 -2.86 1.08
C VAL A 13 -15.75 -3.86 1.98
N THR A 14 -16.28 -3.39 3.11
CA THR A 14 -17.15 -4.22 3.96
C THR A 14 -18.50 -4.47 3.30
N ALA A 15 -19.26 -5.42 3.83
CA ALA A 15 -20.64 -5.66 3.40
C ALA A 15 -21.54 -4.42 3.53
N ASP A 16 -21.21 -3.52 4.46
CA ASP A 16 -21.95 -2.28 4.73
C ASP A 16 -21.50 -1.11 3.83
N GLY A 17 -20.57 -1.36 2.90
CA GLY A 17 -20.07 -0.35 1.95
C GLY A 17 -18.95 0.53 2.48
N LEU A 18 -18.40 0.23 3.67
CA LEU A 18 -17.26 0.98 4.21
C LEU A 18 -15.99 0.57 3.48
N VAL A 19 -15.27 1.54 2.94
CA VAL A 19 -13.97 1.31 2.31
C VAL A 19 -12.93 1.05 3.39
N GLU A 20 -12.30 -0.13 3.33
CA GLU A 20 -11.28 -0.51 4.32
C GLU A 20 -9.86 -0.49 3.75
N ALA A 21 -9.70 -0.53 2.42
CA ALA A 21 -8.38 -0.43 1.82
C ALA A 21 -8.39 0.23 0.44
N LEU A 22 -7.32 0.97 0.17
CA LEU A 22 -7.10 1.76 -1.03
C LEU A 22 -5.68 1.54 -1.57
N GLU A 23 -5.53 1.55 -2.88
CA GLU A 23 -4.23 1.51 -3.57
C GLU A 23 -4.13 2.60 -4.64
N LEU A 24 -2.92 2.89 -5.11
CA LEU A 24 -2.73 3.71 -6.31
C LEU A 24 -3.09 2.91 -7.56
N ASP A 25 -3.98 3.47 -8.37
CA ASP A 25 -4.21 2.99 -9.73
C ASP A 25 -3.00 3.36 -10.60
N ASN A 26 -2.47 2.37 -11.32
CA ASN A 26 -1.25 2.48 -12.11
C ASN A 26 -0.05 3.10 -11.35
N ALA A 27 0.48 2.37 -10.38
CA ALA A 27 1.48 2.89 -9.46
C ALA A 27 2.87 3.21 -10.07
N ASN A 28 3.13 2.92 -11.36
CA ASN A 28 4.40 3.24 -12.05
C ASN A 28 5.67 2.90 -11.25
N GLY A 29 5.69 1.72 -10.62
CA GLY A 29 6.80 1.25 -9.78
C GLY A 29 6.81 1.80 -8.34
N ARG A 30 5.87 2.68 -7.98
CA ARG A 30 5.64 3.12 -6.61
C ARG A 30 4.73 2.13 -5.87
N PHE A 31 4.77 2.18 -4.56
CA PHE A 31 3.91 1.38 -3.70
C PHE A 31 3.11 2.32 -2.80
N LEU A 32 1.78 2.18 -2.86
CA LEU A 32 0.86 2.83 -1.94
C LEU A 32 -0.25 1.84 -1.64
N LEU A 33 -0.40 1.51 -0.37
CA LEU A 33 -1.49 0.72 0.16
C LEU A 33 -1.89 1.37 1.48
N ALA A 34 -3.14 1.81 1.57
CA ALA A 34 -3.75 2.30 2.79
C ALA A 34 -4.76 1.27 3.26
N VAL A 35 -4.73 0.94 4.55
CA VAL A 35 -5.67 0.04 5.21
C VAL A 35 -6.24 0.73 6.44
N GLN A 36 -7.51 0.48 6.74
CA GLN A 36 -8.20 1.07 7.88
C GLN A 36 -7.95 0.30 9.18
N TRP A 37 -7.71 -1.01 9.09
CA TRP A 37 -7.35 -1.85 10.24
C TRP A 37 -5.86 -1.75 10.57
N HIS A 38 -5.47 -2.31 11.72
CA HIS A 38 -4.10 -2.33 12.23
C HIS A 38 -3.38 -3.65 11.89
N PRO A 39 -2.80 -3.83 10.69
CA PRO A 39 -2.12 -5.08 10.31
C PRO A 39 -0.95 -5.42 11.24
N GLU A 40 -0.29 -4.44 11.86
CA GLU A 40 0.79 -4.60 12.83
C GLU A 40 0.36 -5.35 14.09
N MET A 41 -0.88 -5.15 14.54
CA MET A 41 -1.43 -5.85 15.70
C MET A 41 -1.95 -7.25 15.34
N MET A 42 -2.20 -7.49 14.05
CA MET A 42 -2.78 -8.73 13.55
C MET A 42 -1.74 -9.68 12.97
N ALA A 43 -0.53 -9.19 12.67
CA ALA A 43 0.54 -9.94 12.02
C ALA A 43 1.01 -11.15 12.83
N GLU A 44 1.03 -11.06 14.16
CA GLU A 44 1.40 -12.16 15.05
C GLU A 44 0.45 -13.38 14.90
N LYS A 45 -0.83 -13.11 14.67
CA LYS A 45 -1.87 -14.14 14.56
C LYS A 45 -2.16 -14.54 13.13
N TYR A 46 -1.97 -13.63 12.17
CA TYR A 46 -2.37 -13.83 10.78
C TYR A 46 -1.23 -13.46 9.82
N ASN A 47 -0.60 -14.49 9.25
CA ASN A 47 0.50 -14.34 8.30
C ASN A 47 0.17 -13.46 7.08
N VAL A 48 -1.11 -13.35 6.71
CA VAL A 48 -1.54 -12.47 5.60
C VAL A 48 -1.30 -10.99 5.92
N GLN A 49 -1.41 -10.60 7.19
CA GLN A 49 -1.20 -9.22 7.63
C GLN A 49 0.28 -8.88 7.65
N GLN A 50 1.13 -9.85 8.03
CA GLN A 50 2.58 -9.71 7.90
C GLN A 50 3.02 -9.45 6.45
N LYS A 51 2.37 -10.08 5.47
CA LYS A 51 2.67 -9.84 4.04
C LYS A 51 2.47 -8.39 3.61
N ILE A 52 1.52 -7.66 4.20
CA ILE A 52 1.31 -6.23 3.91
C ILE A 52 2.55 -5.43 4.31
N ILE A 53 3.08 -5.72 5.50
CA ILE A 53 4.27 -5.07 6.05
C ILE A 53 5.51 -5.44 5.22
N ASP A 54 5.68 -6.73 4.91
CA ASP A 54 6.81 -7.21 4.11
C ASP A 54 6.86 -6.54 2.73
N ARG A 55 5.70 -6.42 2.08
CA ARG A 55 5.57 -5.73 0.78
C ARG A 55 5.96 -4.27 0.85
N PHE A 56 5.56 -3.58 1.92
CA PHE A 56 5.96 -2.19 2.14
C PHE A 56 7.49 -2.04 2.32
N VAL A 57 8.11 -2.94 3.08
CA VAL A 57 9.58 -2.96 3.27
C VAL A 57 10.31 -3.22 1.95
N ASP A 58 9.85 -4.19 1.16
CA ASP A 58 10.44 -4.53 -0.13
C ASP A 58 10.32 -3.37 -1.13
N ALA A 59 9.18 -2.70 -1.17
CA ALA A 59 8.99 -1.51 -1.99
C ALA A 59 9.93 -0.37 -1.57
N SER A 60 10.11 -0.17 -0.26
CA SER A 60 11.02 0.86 0.27
C SER A 60 12.47 0.61 -0.13
N ARG A 61 12.91 -0.66 -0.12
CA ARG A 61 14.26 -1.06 -0.58
C ARG A 61 14.46 -0.81 -2.07
N THR A 62 13.43 -1.04 -2.88
CA THR A 62 13.49 -0.83 -4.34
C THR A 62 13.62 0.65 -4.69
N ASN A 63 12.87 1.51 -3.98
CA ASN A 63 12.90 2.96 -4.17
C ASN A 63 14.30 3.55 -3.88
N VAL A 64 15.01 3.03 -2.88
CA VAL A 64 16.41 3.43 -2.60
C VAL A 64 17.35 3.13 -3.77
N LYS A 65 17.15 2.01 -4.48
CA LYS A 65 17.97 1.64 -5.64
C LYS A 65 17.73 2.55 -6.84
N GLU A 66 16.50 3.04 -7.03
CA GLU A 66 16.19 4.01 -8.09
C GLU A 66 16.76 5.39 -7.78
N LYS A 67 16.69 5.84 -6.51
CA LYS A 67 17.24 7.12 -6.08
C LYS A 67 18.78 7.18 -6.21
N ASN A 68 19.47 6.07 -5.97
CA ASN A 68 20.93 5.97 -6.12
C ASN A 68 21.42 5.85 -7.58
N ARG A 69 20.51 5.68 -8.55
CA ARG A 69 20.85 5.63 -9.99
C ARG A 69 20.95 7.02 -10.64
N CYS A 70 20.60 8.07 -9.90
CA CYS A 70 20.45 9.44 -10.40
C CYS A 70 21.52 10.41 -9.84
N ILE A 71 22.72 9.92 -9.50
CA ILE A 71 23.82 10.75 -8.94
C ILE A 71 25.05 10.87 -9.86
N CYS A 72 24.86 10.78 -11.18
CA CYS A 72 25.88 11.20 -12.15
C CYS A 72 25.32 12.34 -12.99
N LEU A 73 25.44 13.56 -12.47
CA LEU A 73 25.44 14.82 -13.23
C LEU A 73 26.61 15.65 -12.72
#